data_AF-A0AAJ2TG23-F1
#
_entry.id   AF-A0AAJ2TG23-F1
#
_cell.length_a   1.000
_cell.length_b   1.000
_cell.length_c   1.000
_cell.angle_alpha   90.00
_cell.angle_beta   90.00
_cell.angle_gamma   90.00
#
_symmetry.space_group_name_H-M   'P 1'
#
loop_
_entity.id
_entity.type
_entity.pdbx_description
1 polymer ?
#
loop_
_entity_poly.entity_id
_entity_poly.type
_entity_poly.pdbx_seq_one_letter_code
_entity_poly.pdbx_strand_id
1 'polypeptide(L)'
;MNWDKKILRVFPKKTSYTPEDPLTYYPDGIIQAPMFSLFPTFDEIHISCSFTWDKDYCIKLQEQYQAFTDRPVKVGGPGFASAVGDFVPGLYLKPNIIFSSRGCNNQCPWCIVPKIEGRIKELPICPGNIIQDNNFLQTSKKHKDQVFEMLRSQRRIQFKGGLQSNLIDDHFVENVRSLKIDELWLACDTDQSLPAFRTACDKLIKGGFNREKIKCYVLIGDDMEANENRLQEVYRMGAMPFAQLRRDFKPFKTEYSMEWKAFTRQWQRPASIKAHMERGTQFRDYST
;
A
#
# COMPACT_ATOMS: atom_id res chain seq x y z
N MET A 1 -11.93 21.75 6.32
CA MET A 1 -10.52 21.90 6.76
C MET A 1 -10.05 23.24 6.23
N ASN A 2 -9.39 24.09 7.03
CA ASN A 2 -8.82 25.34 6.51
C ASN A 2 -7.49 24.99 5.81
N TRP A 3 -7.50 25.01 4.47
CA TRP A 3 -6.41 24.53 3.62
C TRP A 3 -5.19 25.47 3.58
N ASP A 4 -5.30 26.65 4.19
CA ASP A 4 -4.22 27.65 4.28
C ASP A 4 -3.21 27.35 5.39
N LYS A 5 -3.47 26.37 6.27
CA LYS A 5 -2.57 26.04 7.38
C LYS A 5 -1.33 25.30 6.89
N LYS A 6 -0.16 25.78 7.29
CA LYS A 6 1.13 25.10 7.11
C LYS A 6 1.32 24.06 8.21
N ILE A 7 1.50 22.81 7.83
CA ILE A 7 1.55 21.68 8.78
C ILE A 7 2.93 21.04 8.74
N LEU A 8 3.63 21.05 9.89
CA LEU A 8 4.80 20.20 10.09
C LEU A 8 4.34 18.75 10.28
N ARG A 9 4.64 17.88 9.32
CA ARG A 9 4.25 16.47 9.34
C ARG A 9 5.39 15.62 9.85
N VAL A 10 5.10 14.83 10.88
CA VAL A 10 6.07 14.01 11.57
C VAL A 10 5.70 12.54 11.37
N PHE A 11 6.63 11.75 10.83
CA PHE A 11 6.42 10.34 10.55
C PHE A 11 7.38 9.50 11.39
N PRO A 12 6.92 8.46 12.11
CA PRO A 12 7.80 7.67 12.98
C PRO A 12 9.04 7.11 12.28
N LYS A 13 8.89 6.74 11.00
CA LYS A 13 9.96 6.21 10.15
C LYS A 13 9.78 6.72 8.73
N LYS A 14 10.90 6.95 8.02
CA LYS A 14 10.86 7.22 6.59
C LYS A 14 10.48 5.97 5.79
N THR A 15 9.59 6.14 4.82
CA THR A 15 9.25 5.12 3.81
C THR A 15 9.44 5.69 2.41
N SER A 16 9.31 4.86 1.38
CA SER A 16 9.30 5.33 -0.01
C SER A 16 8.13 6.28 -0.33
N TYR A 17 7.12 6.35 0.56
CA TYR A 17 5.88 7.11 0.39
C TYR A 17 5.86 8.41 1.18
N THR A 18 6.79 8.58 2.13
CA THR A 18 6.92 9.78 2.95
C THR A 18 7.23 10.99 2.06
N PRO A 19 6.53 12.13 2.21
CA PRO A 19 6.87 13.37 1.52
C PRO A 19 8.31 13.81 1.79
N GLU A 20 8.88 14.62 0.90
CA GLU A 20 10.28 15.08 0.97
C GLU A 20 10.39 16.61 0.97
N ASP A 21 9.27 17.30 1.21
CA ASP A 21 9.24 18.76 1.28
C ASP A 21 9.75 19.28 2.66
N PRO A 22 10.11 20.58 2.76
CA PRO A 22 10.70 21.16 3.96
C PRO A 22 9.86 21.10 5.25
N LEU A 23 8.57 20.81 5.17
CA LEU A 23 7.67 20.65 6.32
C LEU A 23 7.41 19.17 6.67
N THR A 24 8.38 18.30 6.38
CA THR A 24 8.35 16.89 6.72
C THR A 24 9.53 16.52 7.61
N TYR A 25 9.25 15.80 8.70
CA TYR A 25 10.23 15.30 9.65
C TYR A 25 10.04 13.81 9.92
N TYR A 26 11.14 13.07 10.04
CA TYR A 26 11.14 11.66 10.40
C TYR A 26 12.24 11.40 11.45
N PRO A 27 11.90 11.27 12.73
CA PRO A 27 12.87 11.02 13.80
C PRO A 27 13.46 9.60 13.83
N ASP A 28 12.99 8.69 12.97
CA ASP A 28 13.46 7.29 12.87
C ASP A 28 13.52 6.54 14.21
N GLY A 29 12.51 6.76 15.07
CA GLY A 29 12.38 6.09 16.37
C GLY A 29 13.13 6.75 17.52
N ILE A 30 13.80 7.88 17.28
CA ILE A 30 14.49 8.65 18.33
C ILE A 30 13.50 9.64 18.96
N ILE A 31 13.48 9.73 20.29
CA ILE A 31 12.74 10.77 21.02
C ILE A 31 13.77 11.80 21.45
N GLN A 32 13.75 12.98 20.83
CA GLN A 32 14.69 14.06 21.11
C GLN A 32 13.97 15.41 21.11
N ALA A 33 14.50 16.35 21.89
CA ALA A 33 13.95 17.70 21.93
C ALA A 33 13.91 18.29 20.50
N PRO A 34 12.75 18.76 20.05
CA PRO A 34 12.61 19.24 18.69
C PRO A 34 13.28 20.60 18.53
N MET A 35 14.12 20.75 17.50
CA MET A 35 14.63 22.05 17.08
C MET A 35 13.66 22.69 16.07
N PHE A 36 12.49 23.13 16.54
CA PHE A 36 11.43 23.66 15.68
C PHE A 36 11.87 24.86 14.81
N SER A 37 12.87 25.63 15.27
CA SER A 37 13.45 26.75 14.54
C SER A 37 14.16 26.36 13.23
N LEU A 38 14.48 25.07 13.03
CA LEU A 38 15.08 24.57 11.78
C LEU A 38 14.07 24.38 10.65
N PHE A 39 12.77 24.41 10.94
CA PHE A 39 11.72 24.24 9.94
C PHE A 39 11.18 25.61 9.48
N PRO A 40 10.67 25.71 8.23
CA PRO A 40 9.87 26.86 7.82
C PRO A 40 8.69 27.10 8.77
N THR A 41 8.13 28.30 8.78
CA THR A 41 6.96 28.61 9.61
C THR A 41 5.81 27.63 9.39
N PHE A 42 5.28 27.08 10.48
CA PHE A 42 4.13 26.18 10.52
C PHE A 42 3.13 26.62 11.59
N ASP A 43 1.87 26.22 11.42
CA ASP A 43 0.75 26.54 12.28
C ASP A 43 0.41 25.37 13.22
N GLU A 44 0.58 24.14 12.75
CA GLU A 44 0.26 22.92 13.48
C GLU A 44 1.31 21.83 13.24
N ILE A 45 1.40 20.88 14.17
CA ILE A 45 2.23 19.68 14.05
C ILE A 45 1.33 18.45 14.00
N HIS A 46 1.49 17.62 12.97
CA HIS A 46 0.74 16.37 12.81
C HIS A 46 1.69 15.18 12.84
N ILE A 47 1.54 14.31 13.83
CA ILE A 47 2.25 13.04 13.96
C ILE A 47 1.41 11.95 13.29
N SER A 48 1.86 11.50 12.11
CA SER A 48 1.16 10.54 11.25
C SER A 48 1.66 9.11 11.51
N CYS A 49 0.90 8.36 12.31
CA CYS A 49 1.19 6.99 12.69
C CYS A 49 0.49 5.97 11.77
N SER A 50 1.30 5.25 10.99
CA SER A 50 0.80 4.24 10.04
C SER A 50 0.57 2.87 10.69
N PHE A 51 1.40 2.47 11.65
CA PHE A 51 1.38 1.13 12.22
C PHE A 51 1.04 1.14 13.70
N THR A 52 0.28 0.13 14.15
CA THR A 52 -0.19 0.00 15.53
C THR A 52 0.95 -0.11 16.55
N TRP A 53 2.09 -0.67 16.16
CA TRP A 53 3.27 -0.81 17.04
C TRP A 53 4.09 0.47 17.20
N ASP A 54 3.80 1.52 16.44
CA ASP A 54 4.45 2.83 16.61
C ASP A 54 3.58 3.79 17.46
N LYS A 55 2.41 3.35 17.96
CA LYS A 55 1.46 4.21 18.71
C LYS A 55 2.06 4.81 19.98
N ASP A 56 2.66 3.99 20.84
CA ASP A 56 3.23 4.44 22.11
C ASP A 56 4.36 5.44 21.87
N TYR A 57 5.17 5.20 20.85
CA TYR A 57 6.20 6.13 20.40
C TYR A 57 5.60 7.47 19.95
N CYS A 58 4.53 7.44 19.15
CA CYS A 58 3.86 8.66 18.68
C CYS A 58 3.22 9.47 19.81
N ILE A 59 2.65 8.79 20.83
CA ILE A 59 2.06 9.45 22.01
C ILE A 59 3.15 10.16 22.81
N LYS A 60 4.27 9.48 23.10
CA LYS A 60 5.41 10.10 23.81
C LYS A 60 5.98 11.28 23.02
N LEU A 61 6.05 11.17 21.70
CA LEU A 61 6.49 12.25 20.83
C LEU A 61 5.52 13.45 20.88
N GLN A 62 4.22 13.19 20.92
CA GLN A 62 3.19 14.22 21.07
C GLN A 62 3.36 14.97 22.40
N GLU A 63 3.44 14.23 23.51
CA GLU A 63 3.63 14.77 24.87
C GLU A 63 4.88 15.64 24.94
N GLN A 64 6.00 15.14 24.39
CA GLN A 64 7.23 15.91 24.31
C GLN A 64 7.01 17.20 23.51
N TYR A 65 6.45 17.13 22.32
CA TYR A 65 6.33 18.31 21.46
C TYR A 65 5.41 19.37 22.05
N GLN A 66 4.33 18.95 22.73
CA GLN A 66 3.43 19.86 23.45
C GLN A 66 4.14 20.65 24.55
N ALA A 67 5.22 20.11 25.14
CA ALA A 67 6.02 20.84 26.13
C ALA A 67 6.93 21.92 25.54
N PHE A 68 7.15 21.94 24.22
CA PHE A 68 8.09 22.85 23.54
C PHE A 68 7.42 23.86 22.59
N THR A 69 6.09 23.83 22.45
CA THR A 69 5.36 24.76 21.58
C THR A 69 3.90 24.95 22.02
N ASP A 70 3.37 26.17 21.91
CA ASP A 70 1.96 26.46 22.12
C ASP A 70 1.07 26.09 20.91
N ARG A 71 1.69 25.76 19.78
CA ARG A 71 0.99 25.31 18.57
C ARG A 71 0.30 23.95 18.78
N PRO A 72 -0.85 23.70 18.14
CA PRO A 72 -1.51 22.40 18.22
C PRO A 72 -0.62 21.25 17.72
N VAL A 73 -0.49 20.21 18.57
CA VAL A 73 0.18 18.95 18.22
C VAL A 73 -0.85 17.83 18.21
N LYS A 74 -1.08 17.24 17.04
CA LYS A 74 -2.06 16.18 16.82
C LYS A 74 -1.37 14.87 16.49
N VAL A 75 -1.92 13.76 16.98
CA VAL A 75 -1.50 12.40 16.61
C VAL A 75 -2.67 11.66 15.97
N GLY A 76 -2.41 10.89 14.92
CA GLY A 76 -3.43 10.10 14.25
C GLY A 76 -2.89 9.23 13.14
N GLY A 77 -3.77 8.76 12.27
CA GLY A 77 -3.46 7.91 11.12
C GLY A 77 -4.01 6.49 11.25
N PRO A 78 -3.73 5.60 10.28
CA PRO A 78 -4.27 4.25 10.26
C PRO A 78 -3.96 3.42 11.50
N GLY A 79 -2.78 3.62 12.12
CA GLY A 79 -2.40 2.92 13.35
C GLY A 79 -3.30 3.27 14.55
N PHE A 80 -3.92 4.46 14.54
CA PHE A 80 -4.89 4.89 15.55
C PHE A 80 -6.34 4.63 15.13
N ALA A 81 -6.58 3.98 13.99
CA ALA A 81 -7.91 3.87 13.40
C ALA A 81 -8.62 5.24 13.29
N SER A 82 -7.84 6.30 13.03
CA SER A 82 -8.39 7.65 12.92
C SER A 82 -9.39 7.73 11.78
N ALA A 83 -10.45 8.53 11.97
CA ALA A 83 -11.41 8.81 10.92
C ALA A 83 -10.71 9.35 9.66
N VAL A 84 -11.09 8.83 8.51
CA VAL A 84 -10.54 9.23 7.22
C VAL A 84 -11.35 10.39 6.67
N GLY A 85 -10.71 11.55 6.54
CA GLY A 85 -11.26 12.73 5.88
C GLY A 85 -11.02 12.74 4.37
N ASP A 86 -11.10 13.92 3.77
CA ASP A 86 -10.77 14.10 2.35
C ASP A 86 -9.28 13.85 2.06
N PHE A 87 -8.99 13.41 0.83
CA PHE A 87 -7.61 13.19 0.38
C PHE A 87 -7.00 14.48 -0.18
N VAL A 88 -5.73 14.72 0.18
CA VAL A 88 -4.98 15.93 -0.18
C VAL A 88 -3.64 15.48 -0.76
N PRO A 89 -3.45 15.63 -2.08
CA PRO A 89 -2.20 15.26 -2.73
C PRO A 89 -1.01 15.98 -2.09
N GLY A 90 0.07 15.25 -1.86
CA GLY A 90 1.30 15.83 -1.30
C GLY A 90 1.30 16.07 0.21
N LEU A 91 0.15 15.96 0.89
CA LEU A 91 0.09 16.26 2.32
C LEU A 91 0.79 15.16 3.14
N TYR A 92 0.20 13.96 3.25
CA TYR A 92 0.80 12.86 4.03
C TYR A 92 1.55 11.82 3.18
N LEU A 93 1.50 11.97 1.86
CA LEU A 93 2.13 11.08 0.89
C LEU A 93 2.80 11.92 -0.18
N LYS A 94 3.81 11.36 -0.86
CA LYS A 94 4.42 12.00 -2.04
C LYS A 94 3.35 12.43 -3.05
N PRO A 95 3.51 13.59 -3.72
CA PRO A 95 2.46 14.21 -4.52
C PRO A 95 1.97 13.37 -5.70
N ASN A 96 2.79 12.42 -6.17
CA ASN A 96 2.44 11.53 -7.27
C ASN A 96 1.67 10.26 -6.83
N ILE A 97 1.48 10.07 -5.53
CA ILE A 97 0.71 8.97 -4.92
C ILE A 97 -0.67 9.50 -4.58
N ILE A 98 -1.70 8.88 -5.16
CA ILE A 98 -3.07 9.39 -5.10
C ILE A 98 -4.06 8.33 -4.63
N PHE A 99 -5.19 8.82 -4.11
CA PHE A 99 -6.43 8.06 -3.97
C PHE A 99 -7.50 8.75 -4.81
N SER A 100 -8.07 8.05 -5.78
CA SER A 100 -9.31 8.40 -6.46
C SER A 100 -10.55 7.86 -5.73
N SER A 101 -10.37 6.89 -4.83
CA SER A 101 -11.42 6.37 -3.96
C SER A 101 -10.88 5.84 -2.63
N ARG A 102 -11.77 5.74 -1.63
CA ARG A 102 -11.50 5.20 -0.28
C ARG A 102 -12.62 4.25 0.13
N GLY A 103 -12.38 3.47 1.19
CA GLY A 103 -13.29 2.39 1.59
C GLY A 103 -13.24 1.16 0.69
N CYS A 104 -13.92 0.09 1.09
CA CYS A 104 -14.02 -1.16 0.34
C CYS A 104 -15.28 -1.92 0.77
N ASN A 105 -15.99 -2.51 -0.19
CA ASN A 105 -17.22 -3.26 0.08
C ASN A 105 -16.97 -4.69 0.59
N ASN A 106 -15.72 -5.17 0.53
CA ASN A 106 -15.35 -6.50 1.03
C ASN A 106 -15.21 -6.48 2.56
N GLN A 107 -15.35 -7.63 3.21
CA GLN A 107 -15.17 -7.78 4.67
C GLN A 107 -14.05 -8.77 5.00
N CYS A 108 -12.92 -8.67 4.31
CA CYS A 108 -11.77 -9.55 4.52
C CYS A 108 -11.32 -9.51 5.99
N PRO A 109 -11.17 -10.66 6.68
CA PRO A 109 -10.91 -10.70 8.12
C PRO A 109 -9.54 -10.12 8.52
N TRP A 110 -8.59 -10.06 7.57
CA TRP A 110 -7.27 -9.44 7.74
C TRP A 110 -7.23 -7.93 7.42
N CYS A 111 -8.35 -7.32 6.98
CA CYS A 111 -8.37 -5.95 6.49
C CYS A 111 -9.02 -4.98 7.50
N ILE A 112 -8.38 -3.83 7.72
CA ILE A 112 -8.93 -2.77 8.57
C ILE A 112 -9.88 -1.82 7.84
N VAL A 113 -9.74 -1.70 6.51
CA VAL A 113 -10.42 -0.69 5.68
C VAL A 113 -11.93 -0.62 5.95
N PRO A 114 -12.70 -1.72 5.96
CA PRO A 114 -14.15 -1.64 6.18
C PRO A 114 -14.54 -1.08 7.55
N LYS A 115 -13.65 -1.18 8.54
CA LYS A 115 -13.87 -0.68 9.91
C LYS A 115 -13.56 0.82 10.04
N ILE A 116 -12.54 1.32 9.32
CA ILE A 116 -12.07 2.71 9.45
C ILE A 116 -12.58 3.65 8.36
N GLU A 117 -12.84 3.12 7.17
CA GLU A 117 -13.26 3.89 5.98
C GLU A 117 -14.65 3.50 5.49
N GLY A 118 -15.14 2.31 5.84
CA GLY A 118 -16.46 1.84 5.44
C GLY A 118 -16.52 1.40 3.98
N ARG A 119 -17.71 1.56 3.39
CA ARG A 119 -18.00 1.20 1.99
C ARG A 119 -17.25 2.10 1.01
N ILE A 120 -17.14 1.65 -0.24
CA ILE A 120 -16.48 2.41 -1.30
C ILE A 120 -17.08 3.81 -1.44
N LYS A 121 -16.20 4.82 -1.47
CA LYS A 121 -16.52 6.23 -1.68
C LYS A 121 -15.55 6.79 -2.71
N GLU A 122 -16.10 7.26 -3.83
CA GLU A 122 -15.35 7.98 -4.85
C GLU A 122 -14.93 9.37 -4.33
N LEU A 123 -13.70 9.78 -4.65
CA LEU A 123 -13.11 11.04 -4.26
C LEU A 123 -12.88 11.94 -5.50
N PRO A 124 -12.63 13.24 -5.30
CA PRO A 124 -12.13 14.09 -6.36
C PRO A 124 -10.83 13.52 -6.96
N ILE A 125 -10.78 13.46 -8.29
CA ILE A 125 -9.63 12.93 -9.02
C ILE A 125 -8.54 14.01 -9.07
N CYS A 126 -7.33 13.64 -8.69
CA CYS A 126 -6.15 14.50 -8.70
C CYS A 126 -5.06 13.88 -9.59
N PRO A 127 -4.16 14.70 -10.18
CA PRO A 127 -3.05 14.18 -10.97
C PRO A 127 -2.08 13.35 -10.12
N GLY A 128 -1.70 12.19 -10.63
CA GLY A 128 -0.72 11.30 -10.02
C GLY A 128 -0.57 10.01 -10.80
N ASN A 129 0.51 9.28 -10.57
CA ASN A 129 0.84 8.06 -11.33
C ASN A 129 0.91 6.80 -10.47
N ILE A 130 0.76 6.90 -9.15
CA ILE A 130 0.67 5.75 -8.24
C ILE A 130 -0.71 5.77 -7.57
N ILE A 131 -1.57 4.83 -7.95
CA ILE A 131 -2.95 4.72 -7.47
C ILE A 131 -2.98 3.76 -6.28
N GLN A 132 -3.42 4.25 -5.11
CA GLN A 132 -3.49 3.49 -3.86
C GLN A 132 -4.90 3.24 -3.33
N ASP A 133 -5.93 3.44 -4.14
CA ASP A 133 -7.31 3.08 -3.82
C ASP A 133 -7.40 1.68 -3.21
N ASN A 134 -8.08 1.54 -2.06
CA ASN A 134 -8.22 0.23 -1.42
C ASN A 134 -8.88 -0.80 -2.34
N ASN A 135 -9.74 -0.33 -3.27
CA ASN A 135 -10.29 -1.13 -4.34
C ASN A 135 -10.79 -0.28 -5.51
N PHE A 136 -9.88 0.15 -6.39
CA PHE A 136 -10.22 0.94 -7.58
C PHE A 136 -11.31 0.29 -8.45
N LEU A 137 -11.33 -1.05 -8.54
CA LEU A 137 -12.25 -1.79 -9.40
C LEU A 137 -13.70 -1.79 -8.91
N GLN A 138 -13.96 -1.44 -7.64
CA GLN A 138 -15.31 -1.29 -7.11
C GLN A 138 -15.96 0.07 -7.40
N THR A 139 -15.19 1.03 -7.94
CA THR A 139 -15.75 2.33 -8.34
C THR A 139 -16.67 2.20 -9.55
N SER A 140 -17.53 3.19 -9.76
CA SER A 140 -18.43 3.23 -10.92
C SER A 140 -17.64 3.29 -12.22
N LYS A 141 -18.24 2.78 -13.31
CA LYS A 141 -17.63 2.86 -14.64
C LYS A 141 -17.28 4.31 -15.02
N LYS A 142 -18.18 5.26 -14.72
CA LYS A 142 -17.97 6.70 -14.95
C LYS A 142 -16.70 7.20 -14.25
N HIS A 143 -16.52 6.84 -12.99
CA HIS A 143 -15.34 7.24 -12.23
C HIS A 143 -14.06 6.61 -12.78
N LYS A 144 -14.08 5.31 -13.10
CA LYS A 144 -12.95 4.64 -13.77
C LYS A 144 -12.56 5.35 -15.07
N ASP A 145 -13.53 5.69 -15.92
CA ASP A 145 -13.30 6.39 -17.18
C ASP A 145 -12.61 7.76 -16.94
N GLN A 146 -13.02 8.51 -15.92
CA GLN A 146 -12.40 9.78 -15.55
C GLN A 146 -10.97 9.60 -15.01
N VAL A 147 -10.72 8.56 -14.22
CA VAL A 147 -9.37 8.24 -13.73
C VAL A 147 -8.47 7.84 -14.89
N PHE A 148 -8.95 7.00 -15.82
CA PHE A 148 -8.19 6.62 -17.01
C PHE A 148 -7.85 7.82 -17.89
N GLU A 149 -8.78 8.76 -18.06
CA GLU A 149 -8.52 10.02 -18.77
C GLU A 149 -7.37 10.80 -18.12
N MET A 150 -7.42 11.01 -16.80
CA MET A 150 -6.33 11.67 -16.07
C MET A 150 -4.99 10.96 -16.30
N LEU A 151 -4.99 9.62 -16.25
CA LEU A 151 -3.79 8.80 -16.40
C LEU A 151 -3.18 8.84 -17.82
N ARG A 152 -3.91 9.22 -18.87
CA ARG A 152 -3.35 9.35 -20.23
C ARG A 152 -2.22 10.38 -20.31
N SER A 153 -2.25 11.40 -19.45
CA SER A 153 -1.19 12.40 -19.32
C SER A 153 0.03 11.94 -18.51
N GLN A 154 -0.10 10.82 -17.79
CA GLN A 154 0.88 10.34 -16.83
C GLN A 154 1.87 9.33 -17.45
N ARG A 155 2.96 9.03 -16.74
CA ARG A 155 3.95 8.01 -17.13
C ARG A 155 4.30 7.14 -15.94
N ARG A 156 4.81 5.93 -16.21
CA ARG A 156 5.14 4.92 -15.20
C ARG A 156 4.00 4.68 -14.21
N ILE A 157 2.82 4.37 -14.75
CA ILE A 157 1.58 4.29 -13.98
C ILE A 157 1.56 2.99 -13.18
N GLN A 158 1.26 3.07 -11.89
CA GLN A 158 1.25 1.93 -10.98
C GLN A 158 -0.09 1.86 -10.27
N PHE A 159 -0.83 0.76 -10.45
CA PHE A 159 -1.97 0.44 -9.60
C PHE A 159 -1.47 -0.41 -8.44
N LYS A 160 -1.26 0.20 -7.26
CA LYS A 160 -0.65 -0.44 -6.08
C LYS A 160 -1.62 -0.79 -4.96
N GLY A 161 -2.86 -0.32 -5.04
CA GLY A 161 -3.87 -0.55 -4.01
C GLY A 161 -4.37 -2.00 -3.88
N GLY A 162 -3.97 -2.90 -4.79
CA GLY A 162 -4.45 -4.28 -4.85
C GLY A 162 -5.73 -4.39 -5.66
N LEU A 163 -5.58 -4.62 -6.96
CA LEU A 163 -6.68 -4.86 -7.89
C LEU A 163 -7.36 -6.19 -7.55
N GLN A 164 -8.66 -6.13 -7.30
CA GLN A 164 -9.46 -7.30 -7.01
C GLN A 164 -9.64 -8.17 -8.27
N SER A 165 -9.04 -9.35 -8.27
CA SER A 165 -8.90 -10.21 -9.46
C SER A 165 -10.21 -10.55 -10.17
N ASN A 166 -11.29 -10.87 -9.44
CA ASN A 166 -12.59 -11.19 -10.04
C ASN A 166 -13.33 -9.98 -10.63
N LEU A 167 -12.82 -8.76 -10.46
CA LEU A 167 -13.36 -7.53 -11.05
C LEU A 167 -12.55 -7.04 -12.26
N ILE A 168 -11.54 -7.79 -12.69
CA ILE A 168 -10.80 -7.49 -13.93
C ILE A 168 -11.70 -7.88 -15.12
N ASP A 169 -12.31 -6.88 -15.72
CA ASP A 169 -13.15 -6.98 -16.91
C ASP A 169 -12.46 -6.42 -18.15
N ASP A 170 -13.10 -6.57 -19.30
CA ASP A 170 -12.53 -6.16 -20.58
C ASP A 170 -12.47 -4.63 -20.66
N HIS A 171 -13.38 -3.92 -19.99
CA HIS A 171 -13.35 -2.46 -19.87
C HIS A 171 -12.06 -1.98 -19.19
N PHE A 172 -11.65 -2.61 -18.10
CA PHE A 172 -10.39 -2.30 -17.43
C PHE A 172 -9.21 -2.58 -18.35
N VAL A 173 -9.14 -3.79 -18.92
CA VAL A 173 -8.00 -4.26 -19.76
C VAL A 173 -7.78 -3.34 -20.97
N GLU A 174 -8.86 -2.99 -21.67
CA GLU A 174 -8.81 -2.12 -22.84
C GLU A 174 -8.29 -0.72 -22.51
N ASN A 175 -8.71 -0.17 -21.36
CA ASN A 175 -8.22 1.14 -20.92
C ASN A 175 -6.74 1.07 -20.51
N VAL A 176 -6.35 0.11 -19.66
CA VAL A 176 -4.96 0.06 -19.18
C VAL A 176 -3.95 -0.27 -20.28
N ARG A 177 -4.34 -0.99 -21.33
CA ARG A 177 -3.47 -1.26 -22.50
C ARG A 177 -3.07 0.02 -23.23
N SER A 178 -3.92 1.05 -23.21
CA SER A 178 -3.62 2.37 -23.81
C SER A 178 -2.72 3.26 -22.93
N LEU A 179 -2.48 2.87 -21.68
CA LEU A 179 -1.75 3.65 -20.69
C LEU A 179 -0.28 3.22 -20.59
N LYS A 180 0.58 4.12 -20.11
CA LYS A 180 2.00 3.85 -19.82
C LYS A 180 2.19 3.12 -18.50
N ILE A 181 1.60 1.93 -18.41
CA ILE A 181 1.61 1.07 -17.22
C ILE A 181 3.04 0.61 -16.89
N ASP A 182 3.41 0.80 -15.64
CA ASP A 182 4.60 0.26 -15.03
C ASP A 182 4.32 -1.01 -14.24
N GLU A 183 3.30 -0.98 -13.37
CA GLU A 183 2.95 -2.12 -12.52
C GLU A 183 1.43 -2.20 -12.29
N LEU A 184 0.88 -3.41 -12.38
CA LEU A 184 -0.49 -3.75 -12.00
C LEU A 184 -0.41 -4.74 -10.83
N TRP A 185 -0.72 -4.28 -9.62
CA TRP A 185 -0.71 -5.12 -8.43
C TRP A 185 -2.10 -5.68 -8.18
N LEU A 186 -2.24 -7.00 -8.27
CA LEU A 186 -3.42 -7.75 -7.90
C LEU A 186 -3.25 -8.35 -6.49
N ALA A 187 -4.30 -8.96 -5.96
CA ALA A 187 -4.26 -9.72 -4.70
C ALA A 187 -4.77 -11.16 -4.89
N CYS A 188 -4.09 -12.11 -4.24
CA CYS A 188 -4.46 -13.53 -4.19
C CYS A 188 -4.14 -14.10 -2.79
N ASP A 189 -4.91 -13.67 -1.80
CA ASP A 189 -4.66 -13.97 -0.37
C ASP A 189 -5.16 -15.34 0.09
N THR A 190 -5.93 -16.05 -0.74
CA THR A 190 -6.48 -17.38 -0.42
C THR A 190 -6.48 -18.31 -1.61
N ASP A 191 -6.48 -19.61 -1.37
CA ASP A 191 -6.51 -20.62 -2.44
C ASP A 191 -7.82 -20.55 -3.24
N GLN A 192 -8.93 -20.18 -2.60
CA GLN A 192 -10.21 -19.96 -3.27
C GLN A 192 -10.16 -18.81 -4.28
N SER A 193 -9.18 -17.90 -4.16
CA SER A 193 -9.00 -16.78 -5.10
C SER A 193 -8.28 -17.20 -6.38
N LEU A 194 -7.60 -18.35 -6.41
CA LEU A 194 -6.77 -18.80 -7.54
C LEU A 194 -7.53 -18.89 -8.87
N PRO A 195 -8.77 -19.43 -8.96
CA PRO A 195 -9.48 -19.50 -10.24
C PRO A 195 -9.79 -18.12 -10.84
N ALA A 196 -10.22 -17.17 -10.00
CA ALA A 196 -10.47 -15.79 -10.42
C ALA A 196 -9.16 -15.08 -10.80
N PHE A 197 -8.09 -15.32 -10.04
CA PHE A 197 -6.76 -14.79 -10.31
C PHE A 197 -6.21 -15.29 -11.65
N ARG A 198 -6.33 -16.59 -11.95
CA ARG A 198 -5.97 -17.16 -13.26
C ARG A 198 -6.70 -16.45 -14.40
N THR A 199 -8.01 -16.30 -14.27
CA THR A 199 -8.85 -15.62 -15.27
C THR A 199 -8.40 -14.17 -15.49
N ALA A 200 -8.08 -13.45 -14.42
CA ALA A 200 -7.57 -12.08 -14.50
C ALA A 200 -6.21 -12.02 -15.21
N CYS A 201 -5.30 -12.93 -14.89
CA CYS A 201 -3.99 -13.02 -15.55
C CYS A 201 -4.15 -13.31 -17.05
N ASP A 202 -4.99 -14.28 -17.43
CA ASP A 202 -5.24 -14.62 -18.83
C ASP A 202 -5.74 -13.41 -19.63
N LYS A 203 -6.64 -12.61 -19.05
CA LYS A 203 -7.11 -11.36 -19.67
C LYS A 203 -6.01 -10.32 -19.83
N LEU A 204 -5.21 -10.09 -18.79
CA LEU A 204 -4.10 -9.13 -18.84
C LEU A 204 -3.02 -9.57 -19.83
N ILE A 205 -2.72 -10.88 -19.89
CA ILE A 205 -1.76 -11.44 -20.85
C ILE A 205 -2.27 -11.27 -22.28
N LYS A 206 -3.55 -11.57 -22.54
CA LYS A 206 -4.19 -11.27 -23.85
C LYS A 206 -4.16 -9.78 -24.18
N GLY A 207 -4.22 -8.92 -23.16
CA GLY A 207 -4.05 -7.47 -23.27
C GLY A 207 -2.60 -7.00 -23.52
N GLY A 208 -1.62 -7.91 -23.57
CA GLY A 208 -0.22 -7.61 -23.84
C GLY A 208 0.66 -7.37 -22.59
N PHE A 209 0.14 -7.62 -21.40
CA PHE A 209 0.93 -7.52 -20.17
C PHE A 209 1.69 -8.81 -19.87
N ASN A 210 2.89 -8.68 -19.29
CA ASN A 210 3.72 -9.82 -18.90
C ASN A 210 3.99 -9.80 -17.39
N ARG A 211 4.71 -10.81 -16.90
CA ARG A 211 5.10 -10.97 -15.49
C ARG A 211 5.86 -9.78 -14.90
N GLU A 212 6.57 -9.01 -15.73
CA GLU A 212 7.26 -7.82 -15.25
C GLU A 212 6.28 -6.68 -14.93
N LYS A 213 5.07 -6.70 -15.50
CA LYS A 213 4.00 -5.73 -15.23
C LYS A 213 2.96 -6.25 -14.22
N ILE A 214 2.57 -7.51 -14.32
CA ILE A 214 1.54 -8.12 -13.47
C ILE A 214 2.21 -8.58 -12.16
N LYS A 215 1.88 -7.93 -11.05
CA LYS A 215 2.38 -8.22 -9.71
C LYS A 215 1.23 -8.76 -8.84
N CYS A 216 1.54 -9.52 -7.80
CA CYS A 216 0.52 -10.06 -6.91
C CYS A 216 0.95 -10.01 -5.46
N TYR A 217 0.17 -9.37 -4.61
CA TYR A 217 0.25 -9.56 -3.17
C TYR A 217 -0.32 -10.93 -2.80
N VAL A 218 0.41 -11.67 -1.97
CA VAL A 218 -0.03 -12.96 -1.44
C VAL A 218 0.17 -12.97 0.07
N LEU A 219 -0.92 -12.97 0.82
CA LEU A 219 -0.89 -13.11 2.28
C LEU A 219 -0.37 -14.48 2.69
N ILE A 220 0.62 -14.49 3.59
CA ILE A 220 1.27 -15.68 4.15
C ILE A 220 1.40 -15.58 5.68
N GLY A 221 1.86 -16.66 6.31
CA GLY A 221 2.19 -16.71 7.74
C GLY A 221 1.28 -17.61 8.57
N ASP A 222 0.58 -18.54 7.92
CA ASP A 222 -0.21 -19.60 8.54
C ASP A 222 0.40 -20.99 8.25
N ASP A 223 0.20 -21.53 7.04
CA ASP A 223 0.72 -22.81 6.58
C ASP A 223 1.73 -22.57 5.46
N MET A 224 3.01 -22.78 5.76
CA MET A 224 4.11 -22.46 4.84
C MET A 224 4.06 -23.26 3.54
N GLU A 225 3.64 -24.52 3.59
CA GLU A 225 3.57 -25.38 2.39
C GLU A 225 2.38 -24.97 1.51
N ALA A 226 1.22 -24.71 2.11
CA ALA A 226 0.08 -24.15 1.37
C ALA A 226 0.41 -22.76 0.79
N ASN A 227 1.10 -21.92 1.56
CA ASN A 227 1.56 -20.59 1.11
C ASN A 227 2.52 -20.69 -0.08
N GLU A 228 3.48 -21.60 0.00
CA GLU A 228 4.42 -21.92 -1.08
C GLU A 228 3.68 -22.32 -2.36
N ASN A 229 2.76 -23.29 -2.25
CA ASN A 229 1.98 -23.76 -3.40
C ASN A 229 1.21 -22.62 -4.07
N ARG A 230 0.58 -21.74 -3.28
CA ARG A 230 -0.14 -20.56 -3.81
C ARG A 230 0.80 -19.55 -4.48
N LEU A 231 1.98 -19.29 -3.91
CA LEU A 231 2.99 -18.41 -4.50
C LEU A 231 3.51 -18.97 -5.84
N GLN A 232 3.77 -20.29 -5.91
CA GLN A 232 4.16 -20.97 -7.14
C GLN A 232 3.07 -20.90 -8.21
N GLU A 233 1.80 -21.13 -7.84
CA GLU A 233 0.67 -21.02 -8.77
C GLU A 233 0.53 -19.62 -9.34
N VAL A 234 0.63 -18.58 -8.51
CA VAL A 234 0.65 -17.17 -8.96
C VAL A 234 1.77 -16.93 -9.98
N TYR A 235 2.97 -17.48 -9.75
CA TYR A 235 4.08 -17.38 -10.70
C TYR A 235 3.80 -18.09 -12.03
N ARG A 236 3.27 -19.32 -11.97
CA ARG A 236 2.91 -20.14 -13.14
C ARG A 236 1.81 -19.49 -13.97
N MET A 237 0.90 -18.76 -13.35
CA MET A 237 -0.16 -17.98 -14.01
C MET A 237 0.35 -16.71 -14.71
N GLY A 238 1.65 -16.40 -14.62
CA GLY A 238 2.26 -15.29 -15.35
C GLY A 238 2.36 -13.98 -14.56
N ALA A 239 2.07 -14.00 -13.25
CA ALA A 239 2.27 -12.86 -12.36
C ALA A 239 3.57 -12.99 -11.56
N MET A 240 4.12 -11.87 -11.07
CA MET A 240 5.23 -11.89 -10.11
C MET A 240 4.65 -11.84 -8.69
N PRO A 241 4.75 -12.92 -7.90
CA PRO A 241 4.27 -12.91 -6.52
C PRO A 241 5.13 -12.01 -5.62
N PHE A 242 4.50 -11.54 -4.55
CA PHE A 242 5.13 -10.82 -3.46
C PHE A 242 4.51 -11.30 -2.15
N ALA A 243 5.28 -12.10 -1.40
CA ALA A 243 4.83 -12.63 -0.12
C ALA A 243 4.68 -11.52 0.94
N GLN A 244 3.52 -11.50 1.61
CA GLN A 244 3.20 -10.57 2.69
C GLN A 244 2.87 -11.33 3.97
N LEU A 245 3.76 -11.26 4.95
CA LEU A 245 3.46 -11.77 6.30
C LEU A 245 2.29 -11.01 6.89
N ARG A 246 1.26 -11.76 7.29
CA ARG A 246 0.09 -11.24 8.00
C ARG A 246 0.52 -10.41 9.21
N ARG A 247 -0.18 -9.30 9.43
CA ARG A 247 -0.01 -8.44 10.59
C ARG A 247 -1.34 -8.36 11.31
N ASP A 248 -1.34 -8.77 12.58
CA ASP A 248 -2.53 -8.60 13.41
C ASP A 248 -2.64 -7.15 13.89
N PHE A 249 -3.86 -6.69 14.16
CA PHE A 249 -4.15 -5.38 14.75
C PHE A 249 -3.82 -5.31 16.24
N LYS A 250 -2.63 -5.77 16.63
CA LYS A 250 -2.12 -5.76 18.00
C LYS A 250 -1.25 -4.51 18.21
N PRO A 251 -1.09 -4.03 19.45
CA PRO A 251 -0.24 -2.87 19.76
C PRO A 251 1.26 -3.15 19.60
N PHE A 252 1.65 -4.38 19.29
CA PHE A 252 3.03 -4.78 19.01
C PHE A 252 3.11 -5.47 17.65
N LYS A 253 4.30 -5.42 17.06
CA LYS A 253 4.56 -6.04 15.75
C LYS A 253 4.52 -7.56 15.88
N THR A 254 3.79 -8.24 15.01
CA THR A 254 3.79 -9.72 14.95
C THR A 254 5.22 -10.22 14.71
N GLU A 255 5.74 -11.03 15.63
CA GLU A 255 7.04 -11.68 15.45
C GLU A 255 6.87 -13.03 14.75
N TYR A 256 7.72 -13.24 13.75
CA TYR A 256 7.80 -14.48 13.00
C TYR A 256 9.18 -15.10 13.20
N SER A 257 9.26 -16.43 13.13
CA SER A 257 10.52 -17.16 13.20
C SER A 257 11.49 -16.72 12.09
N MET A 258 12.78 -17.00 12.27
CA MET A 258 13.78 -16.74 11.23
C MET A 258 13.49 -17.50 9.93
N GLU A 259 12.89 -18.69 10.03
CA GLU A 259 12.42 -19.48 8.90
C GLU A 259 11.36 -18.73 8.09
N TRP A 260 10.28 -18.26 8.73
CA TRP A 260 9.26 -17.44 8.07
C TRP A 260 9.83 -16.17 7.45
N LYS A 261 10.78 -15.51 8.13
CA LYS A 261 11.46 -14.32 7.61
C LYS A 261 12.31 -14.64 6.37
N ALA A 262 12.97 -15.80 6.32
CA ALA A 262 13.75 -16.26 5.18
C ALA A 262 12.84 -16.65 3.99
N PHE A 263 11.83 -17.48 4.24
CA PHE A 263 10.79 -17.85 3.27
C PHE A 263 10.15 -16.62 2.61
N THR A 264 9.74 -15.65 3.42
CA THR A 264 9.15 -14.40 2.90
C THR A 264 10.12 -13.64 1.99
N ARG A 265 11.41 -13.56 2.34
CA ARG A 265 12.41 -12.82 1.57
C ARG A 265 12.70 -13.46 0.22
N GLN A 266 12.74 -14.80 0.15
CA GLN A 266 12.84 -15.55 -1.11
C GLN A 266 11.73 -15.12 -2.07
N TRP A 267 10.51 -14.98 -1.56
CA TRP A 267 9.31 -14.57 -2.30
C TRP A 267 9.04 -13.06 -2.39
N GLN A 268 10.02 -12.21 -2.08
CA GLN A 268 9.92 -10.75 -2.25
C GLN A 268 10.88 -10.18 -3.28
N ARG A 269 11.86 -10.97 -3.73
CA ARG A 269 12.91 -10.53 -4.66
C ARG A 269 12.73 -11.24 -6.00
N PRO A 270 12.42 -10.53 -7.10
CA PRO A 270 12.21 -11.15 -8.41
C PRO A 270 13.34 -12.08 -8.87
N ALA A 271 14.60 -11.76 -8.57
CA ALA A 271 15.73 -12.61 -8.92
C ALA A 271 15.73 -13.95 -8.14
N SER A 272 15.45 -13.90 -6.84
CA SER A 272 15.38 -15.11 -5.99
C SER A 272 14.15 -15.95 -6.35
N ILE A 273 12.99 -15.31 -6.61
CA ILE A 273 11.78 -16.00 -7.10
C ILE A 273 12.06 -16.75 -8.40
N LYS A 274 12.67 -16.08 -9.40
CA LYS A 274 12.99 -16.72 -10.68
C LYS A 274 13.95 -17.89 -10.49
N ALA A 275 15.04 -17.70 -9.75
CA ALA A 275 16.00 -18.77 -9.46
C ALA A 275 15.34 -19.95 -8.76
N HIS A 276 14.48 -19.69 -7.78
CA HIS A 276 13.71 -20.71 -7.04
C HIS A 276 12.80 -21.51 -7.99
N MET A 277 12.03 -20.83 -8.84
CA MET A 277 11.10 -21.45 -9.78
C MET A 277 11.79 -22.19 -10.93
N GLU A 278 12.94 -21.71 -11.41
CA GLU A 278 13.71 -22.33 -12.49
C GLU A 278 14.47 -23.57 -12.02
N ARG A 279 15.02 -23.53 -10.79
CA ARG A 279 15.80 -24.64 -10.21
C ARG A 279 14.92 -25.70 -9.53
N GLY A 280 13.66 -25.37 -9.24
CA GLY A 280 12.76 -26.27 -8.50
C GLY A 280 13.26 -26.57 -7.08
N THR A 281 13.93 -25.61 -6.44
CA THR A 281 14.45 -25.78 -5.07
C THR A 281 13.31 -25.95 -4.07
N GLN A 282 13.56 -26.64 -2.96
CA GLN A 282 12.58 -26.70 -1.86
C GLN A 282 12.45 -25.31 -1.22
N PHE A 283 11.27 -24.96 -0.69
CA PHE A 283 11.02 -23.66 -0.05
C PHE A 283 11.81 -23.40 1.24
N ARG A 284 12.48 -24.44 1.77
CA ARG A 284 13.43 -24.35 2.88
C ARG A 284 14.88 -24.23 2.45
N ASP A 285 15.14 -24.29 1.15
CA ASP A 285 16.47 -24.07 0.57
C ASP A 285 16.63 -22.59 0.20
N TYR A 286 17.26 -21.85 1.11
CA TYR A 286 17.49 -20.41 1.00
C TYR A 286 18.80 -20.04 0.30
N SER A 287 19.47 -20.99 -0.35
CA SER A 287 20.74 -20.76 -1.06
C SER A 287 20.58 -20.06 -2.43
N THR A 288 19.35 -19.62 -2.75
CA THR A 288 18.92 -19.10 -4.07
C THR A 288 18.83 -17.59 -4.18
#